data_AF-A0A1Y2HGG6-F1
#
_entry.id   AF-A0A1Y2HGG6-F1
#
_cell.length_a   1.000
_cell.length_b   1.000
_cell.length_c   1.000
_cell.angle_alpha   90.00
_cell.angle_beta   90.00
_cell.angle_gamma   90.00
#
_symmetry.space_group_name_H-M   'P 1'
#
loop_
_entity.id
_entity.type
_entity.pdbx_description
1 polymer ?
#
loop_
_entity_poly.entity_id
_entity_poly.type
_entity_poly.pdbx_seq_one_letter_code
_entity_poly.pdbx_strand_id
1 'polypeptide(L)'
;MSDAPAAHSPNSALESEIQAIEQLYLEPIIVAQYTSRFLATASRAAAQYLRDARGDDSDRMPLDVARVVKGLAAIQLQGLYQLYLVESDYYSWSLARRMCRLNAPTRDHLCKTIVMENTKCPHDSIEDPKFSKYYAVIVQYTAKLNAQKLLNWGREIMDKKIPKSKYNFRLVPEDVSFKLTGFTNNGVSPFGMTCNLPIILAKGITELQPGIFWLGAGHVDWKVAVPVDEFVKATGCFVVDIY
;
A
#
# COMPACT_ATOMS: atom_id res chain seq x y z
N MET A 1 -29.20 17.56 -9.78
CA MET A 1 -29.54 17.14 -8.41
C MET A 1 -29.74 15.63 -8.47
N SER A 2 -28.72 14.85 -8.11
CA SER A 2 -28.80 13.40 -8.04
C SER A 2 -28.52 12.98 -6.61
N ASP A 3 -29.43 12.20 -6.06
CA ASP A 3 -29.44 11.74 -4.68
C ASP A 3 -28.13 11.03 -4.31
N ALA A 4 -27.47 11.55 -3.28
CA ALA A 4 -26.41 10.83 -2.60
C ALA A 4 -27.02 9.64 -1.84
N PRO A 5 -26.47 8.41 -1.94
CA PRO A 5 -26.98 7.29 -1.17
C PRO A 5 -26.83 7.59 0.32
N ALA A 6 -27.92 7.40 1.06
CA ALA A 6 -27.99 7.61 2.50
C ALA A 6 -26.90 6.81 3.21
N ALA A 7 -26.01 7.52 3.90
CA ALA A 7 -25.03 6.93 4.80
C ALA A 7 -25.76 6.05 5.83
N HIS A 8 -25.63 4.73 5.68
CA HIS A 8 -26.15 3.79 6.66
C HIS A 8 -25.41 4.03 7.98
N SER A 9 -26.17 4.40 9.02
CA SER A 9 -25.66 4.45 10.39
C SER A 9 -25.05 3.09 10.73
N PRO A 10 -23.81 3.01 11.24
CA PRO A 10 -23.21 1.74 11.58
C PRO A 10 -24.06 1.02 12.64
N ASN A 11 -24.47 -0.21 12.33
CA ASN A 11 -25.13 -1.08 13.29
C ASN A 11 -24.15 -1.34 14.45
N SER A 12 -24.44 -0.80 15.64
CA SER A 12 -23.54 -0.84 16.80
C SER A 12 -23.18 -2.26 17.24
N ALA A 13 -24.06 -3.23 17.01
CA ALA A 13 -23.79 -4.65 17.27
C ALA A 13 -22.71 -5.19 16.31
N LEU A 14 -22.81 -4.87 15.02
CA LEU A 14 -21.83 -5.30 14.01
C LEU A 14 -20.44 -4.69 14.27
N GLU A 15 -20.36 -3.42 14.63
CA GLU A 15 -19.06 -2.81 15.00
C GLU A 15 -18.44 -3.47 16.22
N SER A 16 -19.25 -3.92 17.19
CA SER A 16 -18.76 -4.65 18.37
C SER A 16 -18.17 -6.02 17.98
N GLU A 17 -18.83 -6.74 17.06
CA GLU A 17 -18.32 -8.01 16.52
C GLU A 17 -17.02 -7.82 15.72
N ILE A 18 -16.94 -6.77 14.89
CA ILE A 18 -15.72 -6.43 14.15
C ILE A 18 -14.57 -6.13 15.11
N GLN A 19 -14.80 -5.33 16.14
CA GLN A 19 -13.79 -5.05 17.17
C GLN A 19 -13.34 -6.34 17.86
N ALA A 20 -14.26 -7.25 18.19
CA ALA A 20 -13.91 -8.53 18.79
C ALA A 20 -12.99 -9.36 17.87
N ILE A 21 -13.26 -9.39 16.56
CA ILE A 21 -12.39 -10.05 15.57
C ILE A 21 -11.00 -9.39 15.54
N GLU A 22 -10.94 -8.05 15.48
CA GLU A 22 -9.68 -7.31 15.46
C GLU A 22 -8.84 -7.60 16.72
N GLN A 23 -9.48 -7.73 17.89
CA GLN A 23 -8.80 -8.07 19.15
C GLN A 23 -8.22 -9.49 19.16
N LEU A 24 -8.82 -10.46 18.48
CA LEU A 24 -8.26 -11.82 18.40
C LEU A 24 -6.86 -11.83 17.77
N TYR A 25 -6.58 -10.89 16.88
CA TYR A 25 -5.28 -10.75 16.23
C TYR A 25 -4.22 -10.08 17.10
N LEU A 26 -4.54 -9.73 18.35
CA LEU A 26 -3.54 -9.37 19.36
C LEU A 26 -2.97 -10.60 20.08
N GLU A 27 -3.64 -11.74 20.00
CA GLU A 27 -3.20 -12.96 20.66
C GLU A 27 -1.98 -13.57 19.94
N PRO A 28 -0.82 -13.74 20.62
CA PRO A 28 0.42 -14.18 19.97
C PRO A 28 0.30 -15.51 19.21
N ILE A 29 -0.51 -16.43 19.71
CA ILE A 29 -0.75 -17.72 19.05
C ILE A 29 -1.50 -17.55 17.72
N ILE A 30 -2.47 -16.63 17.66
CA ILE A 30 -3.24 -16.33 16.46
C ILE A 30 -2.34 -15.63 15.44
N VAL A 31 -1.54 -14.65 15.89
CA VAL A 31 -0.54 -13.95 15.05
C VAL A 31 0.44 -14.95 14.42
N ALA A 32 0.99 -15.87 15.21
CA ALA A 32 1.95 -16.87 14.73
C ALA A 32 1.31 -17.83 13.71
N GLN A 33 0.12 -18.36 14.03
CA GLN A 33 -0.61 -19.27 13.13
C GLN A 33 -1.01 -18.58 11.81
N TYR A 34 -1.50 -17.35 11.90
CA TYR A 34 -1.84 -16.54 10.74
C TYR A 34 -0.63 -16.34 9.84
N THR A 35 0.49 -15.89 10.41
CA THR A 35 1.73 -15.61 9.68
C THR A 35 2.26 -16.87 9.00
N SER A 36 2.30 -18.00 9.73
CA SER A 36 2.73 -19.28 9.16
C SER A 36 1.84 -19.73 8.00
N ARG A 37 0.52 -19.61 8.14
CA ARG A 37 -0.44 -19.97 7.08
C ARG A 37 -0.31 -19.05 5.87
N PHE A 38 -0.11 -17.76 6.12
CA PHE A 38 0.09 -16.76 5.08
C PHE A 38 1.32 -17.10 4.23
N LEU A 39 2.48 -17.30 4.85
CA LEU A 39 3.73 -17.59 4.15
C LEU A 39 3.68 -18.94 3.41
N ALA A 40 3.09 -19.97 4.03
CA ALA A 40 2.90 -21.26 3.38
C ALA A 40 2.01 -21.16 2.12
N THR A 41 0.99 -20.30 2.17
CA THR A 41 0.09 -20.07 1.02
C THR A 41 0.78 -19.26 -0.08
N ALA A 42 1.51 -18.20 0.29
CA ALA A 42 2.33 -17.41 -0.63
C ALA A 42 3.36 -18.29 -1.37
N SER A 43 4.08 -19.14 -0.65
CA SER A 43 5.08 -20.06 -1.21
C SER A 43 4.48 -21.03 -2.23
N ARG A 44 3.32 -21.64 -1.92
CA ARG A 44 2.63 -22.55 -2.85
C ARG A 44 2.12 -21.85 -4.12
N ALA A 45 1.69 -20.59 -4.01
CA ALA A 45 1.15 -19.83 -5.12
C ALA A 45 2.21 -19.21 -6.04
N ALA A 46 3.46 -19.09 -5.56
CA ALA A 46 4.56 -18.37 -6.23
C ALA A 46 4.75 -18.75 -7.70
N ALA A 47 4.85 -20.05 -7.98
CA ALA A 47 5.08 -20.53 -9.34
C ALA A 47 3.87 -20.26 -10.26
N GLN A 48 2.65 -20.28 -9.71
CA GLN A 48 1.45 -19.97 -10.48
C GLN A 48 1.41 -18.49 -10.86
N TYR A 49 1.66 -17.58 -9.91
CA TYR A 49 1.68 -16.15 -10.20
C TYR A 49 2.71 -15.78 -11.27
N LEU A 50 3.90 -16.38 -11.23
CA LEU A 50 4.94 -16.16 -12.24
C LEU A 50 4.60 -16.74 -13.61
N ARG A 51 3.79 -17.80 -13.69
CA ARG A 51 3.28 -18.31 -14.97
C ARG A 51 2.22 -17.38 -15.53
N ASP A 52 1.23 -17.01 -14.72
CA ASP A 52 0.14 -16.12 -15.12
C ASP A 52 0.69 -14.77 -15.63
N ALA A 53 1.72 -14.22 -14.97
CA ALA A 53 2.34 -12.96 -15.37
C ALA A 53 3.16 -13.01 -16.68
N ARG A 54 3.44 -14.19 -17.25
CA ARG A 54 4.12 -14.32 -18.54
C ARG A 54 3.18 -14.13 -19.73
N GLY A 55 1.87 -14.14 -19.50
CA GLY A 55 0.87 -13.89 -20.55
C GLY A 55 0.45 -15.13 -21.33
N ASP A 56 0.58 -16.32 -20.74
CA ASP A 56 0.03 -17.54 -21.34
C ASP A 56 -1.52 -17.50 -21.38
N ASP A 57 -2.15 -16.64 -20.57
CA ASP A 57 -3.59 -16.37 -20.55
C ASP A 57 -3.87 -14.97 -19.92
N SER A 58 -4.12 -13.95 -20.76
CA SER A 58 -4.40 -12.58 -20.31
C SER A 58 -5.78 -12.41 -19.69
N ASP A 59 -6.70 -13.35 -19.89
CA ASP A 59 -8.04 -13.29 -19.31
C ASP A 59 -7.99 -13.58 -17.80
N ARG A 60 -6.93 -14.26 -17.36
CA ARG A 60 -6.72 -14.64 -15.95
C ARG A 60 -6.06 -13.56 -15.10
N MET A 61 -5.15 -12.78 -15.66
CA MET A 61 -4.40 -11.75 -14.95
C MET A 61 -4.23 -10.49 -15.82
N PRO A 62 -4.82 -9.34 -15.41
CA PRO A 62 -4.62 -8.08 -16.14
C PRO A 62 -3.15 -7.71 -16.28
N LEU A 63 -2.78 -7.05 -17.38
CA LEU A 63 -1.40 -6.67 -17.69
C LEU A 63 -0.73 -5.86 -16.56
N ASP A 64 -1.47 -4.97 -15.91
CA ASP A 64 -0.94 -4.17 -14.80
C ASP A 64 -0.66 -5.03 -13.56
N VAL A 65 -1.45 -6.07 -13.31
CA VAL A 65 -1.21 -7.05 -12.23
C VAL A 65 0.02 -7.89 -12.56
N ALA A 66 0.16 -8.32 -13.81
CA ALA A 66 1.35 -9.02 -14.29
C ALA A 66 2.61 -8.14 -14.14
N ARG A 67 2.51 -6.83 -14.37
CA ARG A 67 3.60 -5.87 -14.13
C ARG A 67 3.97 -5.79 -12.65
N VAL A 68 2.99 -5.79 -11.75
CA VAL A 68 3.24 -5.86 -10.30
C VAL A 68 3.96 -7.15 -9.90
N VAL A 69 3.54 -8.30 -10.44
CA VAL A 69 4.21 -9.59 -10.20
C VAL A 69 5.67 -9.57 -10.64
N LYS A 70 5.95 -9.02 -11.83
CA LYS A 70 7.32 -8.85 -12.33
C LYS A 70 8.13 -7.90 -11.43
N GLY A 71 7.52 -6.81 -10.96
CA GLY A 71 8.13 -5.88 -10.01
C GLY A 71 8.50 -6.53 -8.68
N LEU A 72 7.60 -7.35 -8.10
CA LEU A 72 7.84 -8.12 -6.88
C LEU A 72 8.99 -9.12 -7.05
N ALA A 73 9.05 -9.80 -8.20
CA ALA A 73 10.15 -10.71 -8.52
C ALA A 73 11.50 -9.98 -8.64
N ALA A 74 11.51 -8.80 -9.27
CA ALA A 74 12.73 -8.00 -9.44
C ALA A 74 13.36 -7.55 -8.10
N ILE A 75 12.54 -7.38 -7.06
CA ILE A 75 13.00 -7.07 -5.69
C ILE A 75 13.04 -8.28 -4.76
N GLN A 76 13.05 -9.50 -5.32
CA GLN A 76 13.23 -10.76 -4.60
C GLN A 76 12.13 -11.10 -3.58
N LEU A 77 10.90 -10.58 -3.76
CA LEU A 77 9.76 -10.93 -2.91
C LEU A 77 8.97 -12.16 -3.40
N GLN A 78 9.52 -12.93 -4.36
CA GLN A 78 8.82 -14.10 -4.91
C GLN A 78 8.47 -15.11 -3.78
N GLY A 79 7.23 -15.59 -3.79
CA GLY A 79 6.75 -16.58 -2.81
C GLY A 79 6.56 -16.05 -1.38
N LEU A 80 6.69 -14.74 -1.16
CA LEU A 80 6.41 -14.09 0.11
C LEU A 80 5.11 -13.29 0.11
N TYR A 81 4.49 -13.07 -1.06
CA TYR A 81 3.26 -12.30 -1.21
C TYR A 81 2.06 -13.16 -1.62
N GLN A 82 0.87 -12.64 -1.38
CA GLN A 82 -0.39 -13.18 -1.91
C GLN A 82 -1.12 -12.15 -2.75
N LEU A 83 -1.79 -12.61 -3.81
CA LEU A 83 -2.70 -11.81 -4.62
C LEU A 83 -4.14 -12.17 -4.32
N TYR A 84 -4.99 -11.15 -4.27
CA TYR A 84 -6.42 -11.27 -4.04
C TYR A 84 -7.17 -10.56 -5.16
N LEU A 85 -8.01 -11.31 -5.87
CA LEU A 85 -9.07 -10.74 -6.69
C LEU A 85 -10.25 -10.39 -5.78
N VAL A 86 -10.77 -9.18 -5.89
CA VAL A 86 -11.94 -8.67 -5.17
C VAL A 86 -13.03 -8.27 -6.15
N GLU A 87 -14.21 -7.98 -5.62
CA GLU A 87 -15.40 -7.62 -6.37
C GLU A 87 -15.28 -6.19 -6.94
N SER A 88 -15.95 -5.93 -8.07
CA SER A 88 -15.87 -4.64 -8.77
C SER A 88 -16.43 -3.47 -7.96
N ASP A 89 -17.33 -3.73 -7.02
CA ASP A 89 -17.90 -2.76 -6.10
C ASP A 89 -17.12 -2.64 -4.78
N TYR A 90 -15.96 -3.29 -4.64
CA TYR A 90 -15.15 -3.35 -3.42
C TYR A 90 -14.89 -1.97 -2.78
N TYR A 91 -14.65 -0.94 -3.60
CA TYR A 91 -14.39 0.42 -3.12
C TYR A 91 -15.64 1.18 -2.63
N SER A 92 -16.84 0.64 -2.84
CA SER A 92 -18.07 1.15 -2.23
C SER A 92 -18.31 0.62 -0.81
N TRP A 93 -17.58 -0.42 -0.39
CA TRP A 93 -17.79 -1.09 0.90
C TRP A 93 -17.11 -0.36 2.07
N SER A 94 -17.58 -0.62 3.28
CA SER A 94 -16.89 -0.20 4.51
C SER A 94 -15.52 -0.87 4.64
N LEU A 95 -14.59 -0.24 5.38
CA LEU A 95 -13.26 -0.82 5.64
C LEU A 95 -13.36 -2.17 6.36
N ALA A 96 -14.33 -2.34 7.27
CA ALA A 96 -14.56 -3.59 7.96
C ALA A 96 -14.91 -4.74 6.99
N ARG A 97 -15.82 -4.49 6.03
CA ARG A 97 -16.17 -5.50 5.02
C ARG A 97 -14.98 -5.82 4.11
N ARG A 98 -14.19 -4.82 3.71
CA ARG A 98 -12.96 -5.00 2.94
C ARG A 98 -11.93 -5.84 3.67
N MET A 99 -11.73 -5.57 4.96
CA MET A 99 -10.84 -6.33 5.86
C MET A 99 -11.25 -7.80 5.89
N CYS A 100 -12.53 -8.09 6.17
CA CYS A 100 -13.05 -9.45 6.16
C CYS A 100 -12.86 -10.14 4.79
N ARG A 101 -13.12 -9.42 3.69
CA ARG A 101 -12.97 -9.97 2.33
C ARG A 101 -11.54 -10.41 2.01
N LEU A 102 -10.56 -9.66 2.52
CA LEU A 102 -9.14 -9.95 2.35
C LEU A 102 -8.57 -10.91 3.40
N ASN A 103 -9.39 -11.29 4.39
CA ASN A 103 -8.94 -11.96 5.61
C ASN A 103 -7.78 -11.20 6.26
N ALA A 104 -7.85 -9.86 6.23
CA ALA A 104 -6.89 -8.99 6.88
C ALA A 104 -7.16 -9.00 8.41
N PRO A 105 -6.11 -8.99 9.25
CA PRO A 105 -6.27 -9.06 10.70
C PRO A 105 -7.09 -7.91 11.30
N THR A 106 -6.79 -6.69 10.89
CA THR A 106 -7.52 -5.49 11.31
C THR A 106 -7.67 -4.49 10.17
N ARG A 107 -8.56 -3.49 10.32
CA ARG A 107 -8.70 -2.40 9.34
C ARG A 107 -7.39 -1.64 9.10
N ASP A 108 -6.52 -1.59 10.11
CA ASP A 108 -5.20 -0.97 10.05
C ASP A 108 -4.23 -1.67 9.09
N HIS A 109 -4.49 -2.93 8.73
CA HIS A 109 -3.66 -3.65 7.76
C HIS A 109 -3.98 -3.26 6.31
N LEU A 110 -5.10 -2.58 6.08
CA LEU A 110 -5.47 -2.07 4.76
C LEU A 110 -4.71 -0.76 4.51
N CYS A 111 -3.81 -0.78 3.53
CA CYS A 111 -2.99 0.36 3.16
C CYS A 111 -3.24 0.81 1.72
N LYS A 112 -2.78 2.00 1.40
CA LYS A 112 -2.76 2.56 0.05
C LYS A 112 -1.44 3.23 -0.25
N THR A 113 -1.05 3.16 -1.52
CA THR A 113 0.03 3.95 -2.08
C THR A 113 -0.56 5.21 -2.68
N ILE A 114 -0.03 6.36 -2.30
CA ILE A 114 -0.36 7.66 -2.90
C ILE A 114 0.93 8.33 -3.36
N VAL A 115 0.86 9.13 -4.43
CA VAL A 115 2.03 9.86 -4.91
C VAL A 115 1.96 11.31 -4.41
N MET A 116 3.02 11.73 -3.71
CA MET A 116 3.16 13.08 -3.18
C MET A 116 4.24 13.83 -3.96
N GLU A 117 3.95 15.07 -4.34
CA GLU A 117 4.90 16.00 -4.96
C GLU A 117 5.36 17.04 -3.95
N ASN A 118 6.67 17.29 -3.89
CA ASN A 118 7.21 18.51 -3.32
C ASN A 118 7.11 19.65 -4.35
N THR A 119 6.00 20.39 -4.29
CA THR A 119 5.69 21.49 -5.23
C THR A 119 6.66 22.69 -5.12
N LYS A 120 7.54 22.71 -4.11
CA LYS A 120 8.58 23.73 -3.92
C LYS A 120 10.01 23.20 -4.15
N CYS A 121 10.14 21.94 -4.58
CA CYS A 121 11.40 21.39 -5.02
C CYS A 121 11.92 22.18 -6.25
N PRO A 122 13.19 22.58 -6.29
CA PRO A 122 13.74 23.41 -7.37
C PRO A 122 14.07 22.61 -8.64
N HIS A 123 13.91 21.29 -8.64
CA HIS A 123 14.17 20.40 -9.77
C HIS A 123 13.04 19.37 -9.91
N ASP A 124 12.98 18.72 -11.07
CA ASP A 124 11.99 17.66 -11.34
C ASP A 124 12.57 16.24 -11.20
N SER A 125 13.81 16.11 -10.72
CA SER A 125 14.48 14.82 -10.52
C SER A 125 13.93 14.02 -9.33
N ILE A 126 14.03 12.70 -9.45
CA ILE A 126 13.74 11.69 -8.41
C ILE A 126 15.00 10.89 -8.01
N GLU A 127 16.18 11.26 -8.51
CA GLU A 127 17.42 10.50 -8.35
C GLU A 127 17.98 10.56 -6.93
N ASP A 128 17.83 11.70 -6.24
CA ASP A 128 18.17 11.81 -4.82
C ASP A 128 16.93 11.48 -3.96
N PRO A 129 16.86 10.28 -3.35
CA PRO A 129 15.72 9.89 -2.54
C PRO A 129 15.56 10.76 -1.28
N LYS A 130 16.60 11.46 -0.81
CA LYS A 130 16.51 12.34 0.36
C LYS A 130 15.90 13.71 0.04
N PHE A 131 15.93 14.13 -1.22
CA PHE A 131 15.34 15.39 -1.68
C PHE A 131 14.73 15.25 -3.08
N SER A 132 13.79 14.32 -3.23
CA SER A 132 13.11 14.03 -4.50
C SER A 132 11.95 15.00 -4.76
N LYS A 133 11.65 15.23 -6.05
CA LYS A 133 10.42 15.91 -6.48
C LYS A 133 9.17 15.13 -6.12
N TYR A 134 9.20 13.80 -6.24
CA TYR A 134 8.07 12.91 -6.05
C TYR A 134 8.40 11.75 -5.12
N TYR A 135 7.43 11.33 -4.31
CA TYR A 135 7.52 10.19 -3.42
C TYR A 135 6.28 9.30 -3.55
N ALA A 136 6.49 7.99 -3.58
CA ALA A 136 5.41 7.02 -3.32
C ALA A 136 5.27 6.86 -1.80
N VAL A 137 4.16 7.36 -1.25
CA VAL A 137 3.91 7.34 0.20
C VAL A 137 2.85 6.29 0.51
N ILE A 138 3.18 5.38 1.42
CA ILE A 138 2.32 4.27 1.82
C ILE A 138 1.76 4.57 3.20
N VAL A 139 0.42 4.59 3.30
CA VAL A 139 -0.33 4.92 4.51
C VAL A 139 -1.47 3.93 4.72
N GLN A 140 -1.92 3.79 5.97
CA GLN A 140 -3.10 3.01 6.33
C GLN A 140 -4.38 3.76 5.96
N TYR A 141 -5.45 3.05 5.60
CA TYR A 141 -6.75 3.67 5.30
C TYR A 141 -7.41 4.31 6.53
N THR A 142 -7.08 3.82 7.73
CA THR A 142 -7.62 4.27 9.02
C THR A 142 -6.93 5.52 9.56
N ALA A 143 -5.79 5.90 9.00
CA ALA A 143 -4.98 7.02 9.46
C ALA A 143 -4.97 8.18 8.45
N LYS A 144 -4.76 9.39 8.96
CA LYS A 144 -4.66 10.60 8.14
C LYS A 144 -3.21 11.06 8.06
N LEU A 145 -2.70 11.22 6.84
CA LEU A 145 -1.36 11.75 6.59
C LEU A 145 -1.20 13.17 7.17
N ASN A 146 -0.14 13.38 7.95
CA ASN A 146 0.30 14.67 8.45
C ASN A 146 1.44 15.24 7.59
N ALA A 147 1.08 16.14 6.66
CA ALA A 147 2.05 16.77 5.77
C ALA A 147 3.12 17.60 6.50
N GLN A 148 2.86 18.10 7.71
CA GLN A 148 3.84 18.84 8.50
C GLN A 148 4.91 17.90 9.09
N LYS A 149 4.53 16.70 9.52
CA LYS A 149 5.51 15.67 9.93
C LYS A 149 6.38 15.22 8.75
N LEU A 150 5.77 14.98 7.58
CA LEU A 150 6.52 14.66 6.35
C LEU A 150 7.49 15.78 5.96
N LEU A 151 7.09 17.05 6.08
CA LEU A 151 7.98 18.21 5.90
C LEU A 151 9.14 18.20 6.89
N ASN A 152 8.87 17.98 8.18
CA ASN A 152 9.90 17.95 9.21
C ASN A 152 10.94 16.85 8.95
N TRP A 153 10.47 15.64 8.62
CA TRP A 153 11.33 14.53 8.22
C TRP A 153 12.22 14.89 7.02
N GLY A 154 11.62 15.45 5.95
CA GLY A 154 12.36 15.84 4.75
C GLY A 154 13.45 16.89 5.03
N ARG A 155 13.29 17.71 6.07
CA ARG A 155 14.33 18.63 6.53
C ARG A 155 15.39 17.94 7.38
N GLU A 156 14.99 17.03 8.25
CA GLU A 156 15.89 16.30 9.14
C GLU A 156 16.86 15.41 8.36
N ILE A 157 16.38 14.68 7.34
CA ILE A 157 17.22 13.80 6.52
C ILE A 157 18.27 14.57 5.69
N MET A 158 18.07 15.87 5.51
CA MET A 158 18.99 16.80 4.83
C MET A 158 19.83 17.63 5.79
N ASP A 159 19.91 17.26 7.07
CA ASP A 159 20.58 18.01 8.13
C ASP A 159 20.14 19.48 8.21
N LYS A 160 18.90 19.77 7.83
CA LYS A 160 18.31 21.12 7.72
C LYS A 160 19.08 22.08 6.80
N LYS A 161 19.96 21.57 5.92
CA LYS A 161 20.74 22.36 4.95
C LYS A 161 19.85 23.03 3.90
N ILE A 162 18.72 22.39 3.55
CA ILE A 162 17.75 22.94 2.61
C ILE A 162 16.73 23.83 3.38
N PRO A 163 16.46 25.06 2.90
CA PRO A 163 15.50 25.96 3.53
C PRO A 163 14.08 25.36 3.57
N LYS A 164 13.33 25.65 4.66
CA LYS A 164 11.92 25.21 4.81
C LYS A 164 11.04 25.56 3.62
N SER A 165 11.28 26.70 2.98
CA SER A 165 10.52 27.20 1.83
C SER A 165 10.62 26.33 0.58
N LYS A 166 11.55 25.37 0.55
CA LYS A 166 11.72 24.39 -0.53
C LYS A 166 10.94 23.09 -0.31
N TYR A 167 10.10 23.03 0.72
CA TYR A 167 9.26 21.88 1.03
C TYR A 167 7.78 22.27 1.04
N ASN A 168 6.99 21.62 0.20
CA ASN A 168 5.52 21.68 0.22
C ASN A 168 4.94 20.43 -0.43
N PHE A 169 4.70 19.40 0.38
CA PHE A 169 4.20 18.11 -0.08
C PHE A 169 2.68 18.16 -0.34
N ARG A 170 2.27 17.83 -1.56
CA ARG A 170 0.86 17.77 -2.00
C ARG A 170 0.60 16.46 -2.74
N LEU A 171 -0.63 15.97 -2.67
CA LEU A 171 -1.06 14.84 -3.50
C LEU A 171 -1.05 15.27 -4.97
N VAL A 172 -0.48 14.44 -5.84
CA VAL A 172 -0.51 14.71 -7.28
C VAL A 172 -1.90 14.46 -7.89
N PRO A 173 -2.25 15.15 -8.98
CA PRO A 173 -3.41 14.79 -9.79
C PRO A 173 -3.34 13.35 -10.33
N GLU A 174 -4.50 12.75 -10.62
CA GLU A 174 -4.58 11.34 -11.05
C GLU A 174 -3.80 11.06 -12.34
N ASP A 175 -3.81 11.98 -13.32
CA ASP A 175 -3.08 11.81 -14.57
C ASP A 175 -1.56 11.83 -14.36
N VAL A 176 -1.06 12.66 -13.43
CA VAL A 176 0.35 12.70 -13.02
C VAL A 176 0.72 11.42 -12.27
N SER A 177 -0.15 10.95 -11.35
CA SER A 177 0.04 9.66 -10.68
C SER A 177 0.13 8.52 -11.70
N PHE A 178 -0.75 8.51 -12.70
CA PHE A 178 -0.74 7.49 -13.75
C PHE A 178 0.54 7.56 -14.59
N LYS A 179 1.02 8.74 -14.98
CA LYS A 179 2.29 8.88 -15.72
C LYS A 179 3.49 8.34 -14.92
N LEU A 180 3.55 8.62 -13.62
CA LEU A 180 4.66 8.21 -12.75
C LEU A 180 4.61 6.73 -12.37
N THR A 181 3.42 6.19 -12.13
CA THR A 181 3.25 4.83 -11.59
C THR A 181 2.83 3.81 -12.64
N GLY A 182 2.20 4.26 -13.73
CA GLY A 182 1.54 3.41 -14.71
C GLY A 182 0.20 2.84 -14.25
N PHE A 183 -0.27 3.15 -13.04
CA PHE A 183 -1.47 2.58 -12.45
C PHE A 183 -2.56 3.62 -12.25
N THR A 184 -3.81 3.22 -12.43
CA THR A 184 -4.98 4.08 -12.20
C THR A 184 -5.32 4.18 -10.71
N ASN A 185 -6.16 5.16 -10.37
CA ASN A 185 -6.61 5.37 -8.99
C ASN A 185 -7.20 4.07 -8.41
N ASN A 186 -7.02 3.85 -7.09
CA ASN A 186 -7.36 2.62 -6.37
C ASN A 186 -6.59 1.33 -6.79
N GLY A 187 -5.84 1.35 -7.89
CA GLY A 187 -4.95 0.26 -8.31
C GLY A 187 -3.47 0.50 -7.99
N VAL A 188 -3.09 1.71 -7.56
CA VAL A 188 -1.68 2.12 -7.41
C VAL A 188 -0.88 1.16 -6.52
N SER A 189 0.19 0.62 -7.10
CA SER A 189 1.12 -0.29 -6.45
C SER A 189 2.52 0.33 -6.40
N PRO A 190 3.31 0.12 -5.32
CA PRO A 190 4.70 0.55 -5.29
C PRO A 190 5.61 -0.39 -6.11
N PHE A 191 5.07 -1.50 -6.62
CA PHE A 191 5.82 -2.49 -7.39
C PHE A 191 5.60 -2.28 -8.89
N GLY A 192 6.67 -2.31 -9.67
CA GLY A 192 6.57 -2.22 -11.13
C GLY A 192 6.03 -0.87 -11.62
N MET A 193 6.32 0.21 -10.89
CA MET A 193 5.99 1.57 -11.32
C MET A 193 6.77 1.95 -12.58
N THR A 194 6.20 2.81 -13.44
CA THR A 194 6.89 3.38 -14.61
C THR A 194 8.17 4.11 -14.22
N CYS A 195 8.12 4.90 -13.15
CA CYS A 195 9.26 5.57 -12.56
C CYS A 195 9.58 4.93 -11.19
N ASN A 196 10.86 4.71 -10.90
CA ASN A 196 11.30 4.17 -9.61
C ASN A 196 11.26 5.26 -8.52
N LEU A 197 10.05 5.63 -8.09
CA LEU A 197 9.86 6.67 -7.07
C LEU A 197 10.44 6.22 -5.73
N PRO A 198 11.17 7.10 -5.00
CA PRO A 198 11.53 6.85 -3.62
C PRO A 198 10.28 6.57 -2.77
N ILE A 199 10.37 5.54 -1.95
CA ILE A 199 9.23 5.05 -1.14
C ILE A 199 9.36 5.57 0.29
N ILE A 200 8.25 6.08 0.82
CA ILE A 200 8.07 6.41 2.23
C ILE A 200 6.98 5.50 2.79
N LEU A 201 7.33 4.71 3.80
CA LEU A 201 6.42 3.85 4.53
C LEU A 201 6.04 4.52 5.86
N ALA A 202 4.75 4.67 6.13
CA ALA A 202 4.30 5.16 7.43
C ALA A 202 4.75 4.22 8.56
N LYS A 203 5.34 4.76 9.62
CA LYS A 203 5.89 4.00 10.74
C LYS A 203 4.86 3.05 11.38
N GLY A 204 3.61 3.46 11.52
CA GLY A 204 2.56 2.60 12.07
C GLY A 204 2.35 1.28 11.32
N ILE A 205 2.76 1.19 10.05
CA ILE A 205 2.71 -0.07 9.27
C ILE A 205 3.76 -1.07 9.77
N THR A 206 4.91 -0.59 10.26
CA THR A 206 5.95 -1.45 10.88
C THR A 206 5.57 -1.97 12.26
N GLU A 207 4.50 -1.42 12.84
CA GLU A 207 4.00 -1.78 14.17
C GLU A 207 2.79 -2.74 14.09
N LEU A 208 2.36 -3.11 12.87
CA LEU A 208 1.27 -4.05 12.65
C LEU A 208 1.58 -5.44 13.22
N GLN A 209 0.54 -6.07 13.77
CA GLN A 209 0.58 -7.45 14.25
C GLN A 209 -0.63 -8.21 13.69
N PRO A 210 -0.40 -9.27 12.89
CA PRO A 210 0.87 -9.69 12.30
C PRO A 210 1.47 -8.64 11.34
N GLY A 211 2.80 -8.67 11.17
CA GLY A 211 3.54 -7.76 10.29
C GLY A 211 3.33 -8.05 8.79
N ILE A 212 2.08 -7.97 8.31
CA ILE A 212 1.66 -8.13 6.91
C ILE A 212 0.72 -6.97 6.58
N PHE A 213 0.77 -6.44 5.36
CA PHE A 213 -0.14 -5.36 4.97
C PHE A 213 -0.60 -5.48 3.51
N TRP A 214 -1.74 -4.89 3.19
CA TRP A 214 -2.39 -4.97 1.89
C TRP A 214 -2.27 -3.66 1.12
N LEU A 215 -1.99 -3.75 -0.17
CA LEU A 215 -1.88 -2.64 -1.11
C LEU A 215 -2.66 -2.92 -2.41
N GLY A 216 -2.77 -1.91 -3.26
CA GLY A 216 -3.18 -2.11 -4.66
C GLY A 216 -2.17 -2.97 -5.42
N ALA A 217 -2.66 -3.87 -6.28
CA ALA A 217 -1.84 -4.75 -7.10
C ALA A 217 -1.88 -4.37 -8.59
N GLY A 218 -1.94 -3.07 -8.89
CA GLY A 218 -1.91 -2.54 -10.25
C GLY A 218 -3.27 -2.44 -10.92
N HIS A 219 -4.30 -3.07 -10.35
CA HIS A 219 -5.68 -3.01 -10.82
C HIS A 219 -6.64 -2.75 -9.66
N VAL A 220 -7.77 -2.08 -9.93
CA VAL A 220 -8.78 -1.74 -8.93
C VAL A 220 -9.34 -2.99 -8.24
N ASP A 221 -9.50 -4.10 -8.97
CA ASP A 221 -10.02 -5.35 -8.42
C ASP A 221 -8.94 -6.29 -7.87
N TRP A 222 -7.68 -5.86 -7.82
CA TRP A 222 -6.59 -6.71 -7.32
C TRP A 222 -5.86 -6.06 -6.15
N LYS A 223 -5.56 -6.89 -5.15
CA LYS A 223 -4.80 -6.52 -3.95
C LYS A 223 -3.61 -7.44 -3.78
N VAL A 224 -2.53 -6.89 -3.25
CA VAL A 224 -1.32 -7.64 -2.88
C VAL A 224 -1.09 -7.49 -1.40
N ALA A 225 -0.83 -8.62 -0.73
CA ALA A 225 -0.41 -8.64 0.66
C ALA A 225 1.07 -9.01 0.73
N VAL A 226 1.84 -8.28 1.53
CA VAL A 226 3.29 -8.54 1.71
C VAL A 226 3.69 -8.44 3.19
N PRO A 227 4.68 -9.23 3.64
CA PRO A 227 5.29 -9.05 4.96
C PRO A 227 6.02 -7.71 5.04
N VAL A 228 5.85 -6.99 6.14
CA VAL A 228 6.39 -5.63 6.32
C VAL A 228 7.91 -5.65 6.34
N ASP A 229 8.53 -6.56 7.09
CA ASP A 229 10.00 -6.62 7.21
C ASP A 229 10.67 -6.94 5.87
N GLU A 230 10.09 -7.86 5.10
CA GLU A 230 10.59 -8.22 3.77
C GLU A 230 10.41 -7.07 2.79
N PHE A 231 9.29 -6.33 2.87
CA PHE A 231 9.09 -5.12 2.07
C PHE A 231 10.12 -4.04 2.39
N VAL A 232 10.34 -3.72 3.66
CA VAL A 232 11.33 -2.71 4.09
C VAL A 232 12.73 -3.11 3.63
N LYS A 233 13.12 -4.37 3.83
CA LYS A 233 14.41 -4.91 3.41
C LYS A 233 14.60 -4.85 1.89
N ALA A 234 13.59 -5.26 1.13
CA ALA A 234 13.67 -5.34 -0.33
C ALA A 234 13.68 -3.96 -1.01
N THR A 235 12.98 -2.98 -0.42
CA THR A 235 12.82 -1.64 -1.02
C THR A 235 13.83 -0.62 -0.50
N GLY A 236 14.38 -0.81 0.70
CA GLY A 236 15.17 0.22 1.38
C GLY A 236 14.38 1.51 1.63
N CYS A 237 13.05 1.43 1.71
CA CYS A 237 12.17 2.58 1.88
C CYS A 237 12.45 3.35 3.18
N PHE A 238 12.06 4.61 3.21
CA PHE A 238 12.13 5.40 4.42
C PHE A 238 10.95 5.08 5.33
N VAL A 239 11.22 4.63 6.55
CA VAL A 239 10.19 4.46 7.59
C VAL A 239 10.04 5.76 8.36
N VAL A 240 8.86 6.39 8.30
CA VAL A 240 8.66 7.76 8.80
C VAL A 240 7.36 7.87 9.60
N ASP A 241 7.39 8.53 10.75
CA ASP A 241 6.18 8.93 11.46
C ASP A 241 5.48 10.07 10.71
N ILE A 242 4.36 9.75 10.07
CA ILE A 242 3.62 10.66 9.18
C ILE A 242 2.11 10.72 9.47
N TYR A 243 1.68 10.36 10.68
CA TYR A 243 0.30 10.51 11.14
C TYR A 243 0.13 11.66 12.14
#